data_AF-A0A699Z5X0-F1
#
_entry.id   AF-A0A699Z5X0-F1
#
_cell.length_a   1.000
_cell.length_b   1.000
_cell.length_c   1.000
_cell.angle_alpha   90.00
_cell.angle_beta   90.00
_cell.angle_gamma   90.00
#
_symmetry.space_group_name_H-M   'P 1'
#
loop_
_entity.id
_entity.type
_entity.pdbx_description
1 polymer ?
#
loop_
_entity_poly.entity_id
_entity_poly.type
_entity_poly.pdbx_seq_one_letter_code
_entity_poly.pdbx_strand_id
1 'polypeptide(L)'
;MYSRDFKQASALFQDAIATFSATELFSYQQVIFYVVVTSIIALDRVELKAKVVDAPEILTAIGQTPHLKEYLDSLYSCQYQVFFRAFNEIITLIKSDPYLAAHVRYYMREVRVVAYAQFLESYKSVTLASMAAAFDVSPSFIDLELAGLIVSGRLNAKIDKVAGVIETNRPDAKNALYHDSIKKGDLLLNRIQKLSKVIDVE
;
A
#
# COMPACT_ATOMS: atom_id res chain seq x y z
N MET A 1 1.33 -12.13 6.92
CA MET A 1 2.63 -11.47 6.61
C MET A 1 3.53 -12.36 5.76
N TYR A 2 3.79 -13.61 6.15
CA TYR A 2 4.70 -14.53 5.44
C TYR A 2 4.32 -14.85 3.98
N SER A 3 3.03 -14.92 3.65
CA SER A 3 2.53 -15.18 2.28
C SER A 3 2.32 -13.92 1.42
N ARG A 4 2.71 -12.73 1.91
CA ARG A 4 2.41 -11.40 1.31
C ARG A 4 0.92 -11.02 1.28
N ASP A 5 0.04 -11.75 1.95
CA ASP A 5 -1.37 -11.39 2.10
C ASP A 5 -1.57 -10.32 3.19
N PHE A 6 -1.24 -9.07 2.87
CA PHE A 6 -1.34 -7.95 3.81
C PHE A 6 -2.78 -7.56 4.16
N LYS A 7 -3.73 -7.78 3.24
CA LYS A 7 -5.16 -7.48 3.47
C LYS A 7 -5.76 -8.35 4.56
N GLN A 8 -5.54 -9.67 4.48
CA GLN A 8 -6.01 -10.60 5.51
C GLN A 8 -5.25 -10.39 6.82
N ALA A 9 -3.94 -10.17 6.75
CA ALA A 9 -3.14 -9.90 7.94
C ALA A 9 -3.63 -8.65 8.69
N SER A 10 -3.94 -7.56 7.98
CA SER A 10 -4.46 -6.33 8.57
C SER A 10 -5.77 -6.56 9.32
N ALA A 11 -6.70 -7.33 8.76
CA ALA A 11 -7.97 -7.64 9.41
C ALA A 11 -7.75 -8.43 10.72
N LEU A 12 -6.96 -9.51 10.66
CA LEU A 12 -6.67 -10.34 11.82
C LEU A 12 -5.91 -9.56 12.92
N PHE A 13 -4.97 -8.71 12.53
CA PHE A 13 -4.23 -7.89 13.50
C PHE A 13 -5.11 -6.83 14.15
N GLN A 14 -6.04 -6.22 13.43
CA GLN A 14 -6.99 -5.25 13.98
C GLN A 14 -7.92 -5.89 15.01
N ASP A 15 -8.42 -7.10 14.75
CA ASP A 15 -9.27 -7.83 15.70
C ASP A 15 -8.48 -8.26 16.95
N ALA A 16 -7.18 -8.54 16.80
CA ALA A 16 -6.33 -9.01 17.88
C ALA A 16 -5.88 -7.92 18.87
N ILE A 17 -5.96 -6.63 18.52
CA ILE A 17 -5.43 -5.53 19.39
C ILE A 17 -6.21 -5.46 20.71
N ALA A 18 -7.53 -5.52 20.63
CA ALA A 18 -8.43 -5.35 21.78
C ALA A 18 -8.30 -6.47 22.83
N THR A 19 -7.81 -7.65 22.44
CA THR A 19 -7.72 -8.84 23.30
C THR A 19 -6.33 -9.46 23.32
N PHE A 20 -5.29 -8.67 23.01
CA PHE A 20 -3.93 -9.19 22.93
C PHE A 20 -3.41 -9.69 24.28
N SER A 21 -3.23 -11.00 24.41
CA SER A 21 -2.68 -11.65 25.62
C SER A 21 -1.42 -12.48 25.36
N ALA A 22 -0.92 -12.51 24.12
CA ALA A 22 0.17 -13.40 23.69
C ALA A 22 1.55 -12.76 23.84
N THR A 23 1.95 -12.46 25.08
CA THR A 23 3.25 -11.85 25.41
C THR A 23 4.46 -12.76 25.11
N GLU A 24 4.24 -14.06 24.90
CA GLU A 24 5.28 -15.02 24.51
C GLU A 24 5.75 -14.86 23.07
N LEU A 25 4.89 -14.32 22.19
CA LEU A 25 5.17 -14.16 20.76
C LEU A 25 5.68 -12.76 20.43
N PHE A 26 4.98 -11.73 20.90
CA PHE A 26 5.27 -10.34 20.57
C PHE A 26 5.07 -9.44 21.79
N SER A 27 5.86 -8.37 21.87
CA SER A 27 5.50 -7.26 22.74
C SER A 27 4.30 -6.52 22.17
N TYR A 28 3.50 -5.90 23.04
CA TYR A 28 2.33 -5.10 22.61
C TYR A 28 2.72 -4.00 21.60
N GLN A 29 3.90 -3.41 21.78
CA GLN A 29 4.49 -2.43 20.86
C GLN A 29 4.70 -3.00 19.45
N GLN A 30 5.24 -4.23 19.33
CA GLN A 30 5.47 -4.89 18.05
C GLN A 30 4.16 -5.22 17.34
N VAL A 31 3.12 -5.61 18.08
CA VAL A 31 1.79 -5.86 17.50
C VAL A 31 1.22 -4.58 16.89
N ILE A 32 1.28 -3.46 17.62
CA ILE A 32 0.81 -2.17 17.11
C ILE A 32 1.60 -1.74 15.88
N PHE A 33 2.92 -1.93 15.88
CA PHE A 33 3.74 -1.68 14.70
C PHE A 33 3.25 -2.49 13.49
N TYR A 34 2.99 -3.78 13.66
CA TYR A 34 2.45 -4.65 12.60
C TYR A 34 1.05 -4.25 12.15
N VAL A 35 0.17 -3.86 13.06
CA VAL A 35 -1.16 -3.33 12.72
C VAL A 35 -1.01 -2.12 11.80
N VAL A 36 -0.22 -1.11 12.20
CA VAL A 36 -0.11 0.15 11.45
C VAL A 36 0.50 -0.11 10.07
N VAL A 37 1.60 -0.86 10.01
CA VAL A 37 2.31 -1.22 8.77
C VAL A 37 1.39 -1.98 7.80
N THR A 38 0.67 -2.99 8.27
CA THR A 38 -0.24 -3.76 7.40
C THR A 38 -1.48 -2.97 7.00
N SER A 39 -2.00 -2.12 7.88
CA SER A 39 -3.21 -1.33 7.64
C SER A 39 -3.01 -0.27 6.57
N ILE A 40 -1.82 0.35 6.48
CA ILE A 40 -1.53 1.37 5.46
C ILE A 40 -1.61 0.83 4.03
N ILE A 41 -1.31 -0.46 3.82
CA ILE A 41 -1.44 -1.10 2.51
C ILE A 41 -2.86 -1.64 2.29
N ALA A 42 -3.51 -2.12 3.35
CA ALA A 42 -4.73 -2.89 3.24
C ALA A 42 -6.01 -2.03 3.19
N LEU A 43 -6.03 -0.94 3.95
CA LEU A 43 -7.23 -0.13 4.17
C LEU A 43 -7.25 1.12 3.29
N ASP A 44 -8.45 1.50 2.87
CA ASP A 44 -8.70 2.80 2.24
C ASP A 44 -8.70 3.92 3.28
N ARG A 45 -8.49 5.16 2.84
CA ARG A 45 -8.31 6.34 3.71
C ARG A 45 -9.40 6.53 4.77
N VAL A 46 -10.66 6.22 4.43
CA VAL A 46 -11.80 6.36 5.36
C VAL A 46 -11.74 5.30 6.46
N GLU A 47 -11.47 4.05 6.07
CA GLU A 47 -11.35 2.94 7.02
C GLU A 47 -10.10 3.08 7.89
N LEU A 48 -9.00 3.55 7.32
CA LEU A 48 -7.76 3.81 8.05
C LEU A 48 -7.97 4.81 9.18
N LYS A 49 -8.76 5.86 8.95
CA LYS A 49 -9.09 6.82 9.99
C LYS A 49 -9.84 6.17 11.15
N ALA A 50 -10.97 5.52 10.84
CA ALA A 50 -11.87 4.98 11.84
C ALA A 50 -11.23 3.84 12.65
N LYS A 51 -10.45 2.97 11.99
CA LYS A 51 -9.91 1.76 12.61
C LYS A 51 -8.51 1.92 13.19
N VAL A 52 -7.72 2.89 12.72
CA VAL A 52 -6.30 3.01 13.09
C VAL A 52 -5.98 4.36 13.72
N VAL A 53 -6.35 5.46 13.07
CA VAL A 53 -6.00 6.81 13.55
C VAL A 53 -6.78 7.18 14.81
N ASP A 54 -8.09 6.92 14.82
CA ASP A 54 -8.96 7.28 15.94
C ASP A 54 -9.03 6.17 17.02
N ALA A 55 -8.30 5.05 16.83
CA ALA A 55 -8.33 3.92 17.74
C ALA A 55 -7.55 4.23 19.04
N PRO A 56 -8.19 4.19 20.22
CA PRO A 56 -7.56 4.61 21.49
C PRO A 56 -6.41 3.69 21.91
N GLU A 57 -6.52 2.39 21.62
CA GLU A 57 -5.49 1.38 21.88
C GLU A 57 -4.18 1.71 21.14
N ILE A 58 -4.30 2.17 19.90
CA ILE A 58 -3.14 2.55 19.08
C ILE A 58 -2.59 3.88 19.57
N LEU A 59 -3.44 4.89 19.79
CA LEU A 59 -3.00 6.21 20.24
C LEU A 59 -2.22 6.20 21.56
N THR A 60 -2.57 5.32 22.49
CA THR A 60 -1.88 5.23 23.79
C THR A 60 -0.48 4.62 23.69
N ALA A 61 -0.27 3.67 22.77
CA ALA A 61 0.98 2.93 22.67
C ALA A 61 1.84 3.32 21.45
N ILE A 62 1.32 4.07 20.48
CA ILE A 62 2.08 4.55 19.31
C ILE A 62 3.25 5.47 19.69
N GLY A 63 3.15 6.17 20.82
CA GLY A 63 4.22 7.04 21.32
C GLY A 63 5.46 6.29 21.82
N GLN A 64 5.37 4.98 22.00
CA GLN A 64 6.48 4.14 22.44
C GLN A 64 7.40 3.72 21.27
N THR A 65 6.88 3.74 20.03
CA THR A 65 7.67 3.42 18.84
C THR A 65 8.07 4.70 18.12
N PRO A 66 9.36 4.95 17.87
CA PRO A 66 9.80 6.18 17.21
C PRO A 66 9.25 6.26 15.78
N HIS A 67 8.88 7.47 15.34
CA HIS A 67 8.42 7.82 13.98
C HIS A 67 7.12 7.15 13.49
N LEU A 68 6.55 6.17 14.20
CA LEU A 68 5.34 5.47 13.76
C LEU A 68 4.11 6.40 13.73
N LYS A 69 3.98 7.27 14.73
CA LYS A 69 2.91 8.26 14.79
C LYS A 69 2.99 9.27 13.65
N GLU A 70 4.19 9.83 13.46
CA GLU A 70 4.45 10.78 12.37
C GLU A 70 4.17 10.15 11.01
N TYR A 71 4.54 8.89 10.82
CA TYR A 71 4.28 8.13 9.59
C TYR A 71 2.78 7.97 9.29
N LEU A 72 1.96 7.65 10.29
CA LEU A 72 0.51 7.49 10.13
C LEU A 72 -0.19 8.85 9.93
N ASP A 73 0.09 9.82 10.80
CA ASP A 73 -0.58 11.13 10.82
C ASP A 73 -0.23 11.95 9.56
N SER A 74 1.02 11.87 9.08
CA SER A 74 1.45 12.58 7.87
C SER A 74 0.79 12.07 6.60
N LEU A 75 0.57 10.75 6.47
CA LEU A 75 -0.17 10.17 5.35
C LEU A 75 -1.64 10.61 5.37
N TYR A 76 -2.26 10.60 6.55
CA TYR A 76 -3.66 11.02 6.69
C TYR A 76 -3.86 12.52 6.42
N SER A 77 -2.94 13.35 6.90
CA SER A 77 -2.93 14.81 6.75
C SER A 77 -2.39 15.30 5.40
N CYS A 78 -2.04 14.37 4.49
CA CYS A 78 -1.48 14.65 3.16
C CYS A 78 -0.15 15.46 3.19
N GLN A 79 0.66 15.31 4.23
CA GLN A 79 1.97 15.95 4.36
C GLN A 79 3.09 15.01 3.86
N TYR A 80 3.24 14.95 2.54
CA TYR A 80 4.08 13.93 1.90
C TYR A 80 5.59 14.06 2.18
N GLN A 81 6.09 15.27 2.42
CA GLN A 81 7.51 15.48 2.75
C GLN A 81 7.89 14.81 4.08
N VAL A 82 7.07 15.04 5.12
CA VAL A 82 7.25 14.43 6.45
C VAL A 82 7.07 12.92 6.35
N PHE A 83 6.08 12.49 5.59
CA PHE A 83 5.83 11.07 5.33
C PHE A 83 7.04 10.35 4.75
N PHE A 84 7.70 10.90 3.72
CA PHE A 84 8.88 10.26 3.10
C PHE A 84 10.07 10.16 4.06
N ARG A 85 10.24 11.14 4.95
CA ARG A 85 11.28 11.11 5.99
C ARG A 85 11.00 10.01 7.01
N ALA A 86 9.80 9.98 7.57
CA ALA A 86 9.38 8.95 8.52
C ALA A 86 9.39 7.54 7.87
N PHE A 87 9.00 7.44 6.60
CA PHE A 87 8.99 6.19 5.84
C PHE A 87 10.38 5.55 5.72
N ASN A 88 11.44 6.36 5.53
CA ASN A 88 12.81 5.85 5.49
C ASN A 88 13.23 5.22 6.81
N GLU A 89 12.85 5.82 7.94
CA GLU A 89 13.11 5.26 9.28
C GLU A 89 12.28 4.00 9.55
N ILE A 90 11.02 3.97 9.15
CA ILE A 90 10.19 2.76 9.28
C ILE A 90 10.78 1.61 8.44
N ILE A 91 11.31 1.89 7.26
CA ILE A 91 11.98 0.90 6.43
C ILE A 91 13.19 0.27 7.13
N THR A 92 13.99 1.04 7.86
CA THR A 92 15.17 0.48 8.56
C THR A 92 14.73 -0.51 9.64
N LEU A 93 13.64 -0.19 10.36
CA LEU A 93 12.99 -1.09 11.32
C LEU A 93 12.44 -2.36 10.66
N ILE A 94 11.73 -2.23 9.53
CA ILE A 94 11.18 -3.37 8.78
C ILE A 94 12.31 -4.29 8.25
N LYS A 95 13.48 -3.73 7.90
CA LYS A 95 14.64 -4.52 7.48
C LYS A 95 15.27 -5.33 8.60
N SER A 96 15.23 -4.83 9.84
CA SER A 96 15.71 -5.58 11.01
C SER A 96 14.73 -6.66 11.47
N ASP A 97 13.44 -6.56 11.09
CA ASP A 97 12.42 -7.50 11.54
C ASP A 97 12.47 -8.85 10.81
N PRO A 98 12.49 -9.99 11.53
CA PRO A 98 12.55 -11.32 10.93
C PRO A 98 11.41 -11.64 9.96
N TYR A 99 10.19 -11.19 10.27
CA TYR A 99 8.98 -11.54 9.52
C TYR A 99 8.76 -10.69 8.26
N LEU A 100 9.25 -9.45 8.27
CA LEU A 100 9.00 -8.48 7.20
C LEU A 100 10.24 -8.25 6.32
N ALA A 101 11.45 -8.56 6.79
CA ALA A 101 12.70 -8.34 6.04
C ALA A 101 12.66 -8.93 4.62
N ALA A 102 12.13 -10.14 4.46
CA ALA A 102 12.01 -10.80 3.16
C ALA A 102 11.02 -10.09 2.19
N HIS A 103 10.16 -9.22 2.69
CA HIS A 103 9.10 -8.55 1.95
C HIS A 103 9.26 -7.03 1.87
N VAL A 104 10.37 -6.47 2.37
CA VAL A 104 10.66 -5.02 2.37
C VAL A 104 10.46 -4.40 0.99
N ARG A 105 10.99 -5.02 -0.08
CA ARG A 105 10.87 -4.48 -1.45
C ARG A 105 9.43 -4.39 -1.93
N TYR A 106 8.61 -5.38 -1.56
CA TYR A 106 7.19 -5.40 -1.88
C TYR A 106 6.48 -4.29 -1.09
N TYR A 107 6.68 -4.26 0.23
CA TYR A 107 6.12 -3.24 1.11
C TYR A 107 6.41 -1.82 0.62
N MET A 108 7.68 -1.53 0.27
CA MET A 108 8.08 -0.23 -0.24
C MET A 108 7.30 0.20 -1.48
N ARG A 109 7.13 -0.73 -2.42
CA ARG A 109 6.42 -0.46 -3.67
C ARG A 109 4.94 -0.22 -3.43
N GLU A 110 4.31 -1.02 -2.58
CA GLU A 110 2.90 -0.89 -2.23
C GLU A 110 2.59 0.45 -1.55
N VAL A 111 3.38 0.82 -0.54
CA VAL A 111 3.21 2.10 0.17
C VAL A 111 3.36 3.29 -0.77
N ARG A 112 4.33 3.26 -1.68
CA ARG A 112 4.49 4.31 -2.70
C ARG A 112 3.28 4.40 -3.63
N VAL A 113 2.71 3.26 -4.04
CA VAL A 113 1.47 3.25 -4.84
C VAL A 113 0.34 3.94 -4.08
N VAL A 114 0.16 3.64 -2.80
CA VAL A 114 -0.87 4.29 -1.96
C VAL A 114 -0.65 5.80 -1.88
N ALA A 115 0.56 6.25 -1.54
CA ALA A 115 0.86 7.67 -1.40
C ALA A 115 0.70 8.45 -2.73
N TYR A 116 1.18 7.90 -3.85
CA TYR A 116 1.04 8.54 -5.16
C TYR A 116 -0.39 8.50 -5.68
N ALA A 117 -1.12 7.40 -5.48
CA ALA A 117 -2.53 7.32 -5.85
C ALA A 117 -3.36 8.34 -5.07
N GLN A 118 -3.14 8.46 -3.75
CA GLN A 118 -3.82 9.45 -2.92
C GLN A 118 -3.55 10.89 -3.38
N PHE A 119 -2.30 11.21 -3.74
CA PHE A 119 -1.98 12.53 -4.28
C PHE A 119 -2.64 12.78 -5.63
N LEU A 120 -2.65 11.79 -6.53
CA LEU A 120 -3.19 11.94 -7.88
C LEU A 120 -4.72 11.91 -7.91
N GLU A 121 -5.39 11.30 -6.93
CA GLU A 121 -6.84 11.17 -6.90
C GLU A 121 -7.56 12.53 -6.84
N SER A 122 -6.97 13.51 -6.15
CA SER A 122 -7.50 14.86 -6.00
C SER A 122 -7.33 15.74 -7.24
N TYR A 123 -6.50 15.34 -8.21
CA TYR A 123 -6.18 16.15 -9.38
C TYR A 123 -6.46 15.40 -10.69
N LYS A 124 -7.07 16.08 -11.67
CA LYS A 124 -7.19 15.56 -13.03
C LYS A 124 -5.86 15.63 -13.80
N SER A 125 -5.09 16.67 -13.54
CA SER A 125 -3.83 16.97 -14.21
C SER A 125 -2.92 17.72 -13.24
N VAL A 126 -1.64 17.34 -13.19
CA VAL A 126 -0.62 17.94 -12.29
C VAL A 126 0.71 18.03 -13.01
N THR A 127 1.50 19.08 -12.76
CA THR A 127 2.86 19.14 -13.32
C THR A 127 3.82 18.24 -12.54
N LEU A 128 4.78 17.63 -13.24
CA LEU A 128 5.83 16.81 -12.63
C LEU A 128 6.60 17.60 -11.56
N ALA A 129 6.85 18.89 -11.81
CA ALA A 129 7.56 19.77 -10.89
C ALA A 129 6.79 20.01 -9.58
N SER A 130 5.47 20.23 -9.63
CA SER A 130 4.68 20.44 -8.41
C SER A 130 4.56 19.16 -7.58
N MET A 131 4.43 18.00 -8.24
CA MET A 131 4.42 16.72 -7.54
C MET A 131 5.78 16.46 -6.88
N ALA A 132 6.88 16.67 -7.61
CA ALA A 132 8.24 16.55 -7.09
C ALA A 132 8.47 17.44 -5.85
N ALA A 133 8.01 18.71 -5.88
CA ALA A 133 8.10 19.62 -4.75
C ALA A 133 7.27 19.16 -3.54
N ALA A 134 6.07 18.61 -3.75
CA ALA A 134 5.22 18.11 -2.67
C ALA A 134 5.84 16.89 -1.95
N PHE A 135 6.59 16.06 -2.67
CA PHE A 135 7.25 14.87 -2.13
C PHE A 135 8.72 15.11 -1.72
N ASP A 136 9.26 16.32 -1.92
CA ASP A 136 10.67 16.70 -1.63
C ASP A 136 11.68 15.80 -2.37
N VAL A 137 11.44 15.55 -3.66
CA VAL A 137 12.27 14.68 -4.52
C VAL A 137 12.51 15.32 -5.88
N SER A 138 13.48 14.80 -6.64
CA SER A 138 13.77 15.31 -7.98
C SER A 138 12.69 14.92 -8.99
N PRO A 139 12.41 15.77 -10.00
CA PRO A 139 11.42 15.46 -11.04
C PRO A 139 11.81 14.24 -11.88
N SER A 140 13.11 14.01 -12.09
CA SER A 140 13.62 12.81 -12.79
C SER A 140 13.38 11.53 -12.00
N PHE A 141 13.43 11.59 -10.68
CA PHE A 141 13.13 10.45 -9.82
C PHE A 141 11.66 10.07 -9.87
N ILE A 142 10.76 11.05 -9.79
CA ILE A 142 9.31 10.83 -9.90
C ILE A 142 8.93 10.29 -11.28
N ASP A 143 9.53 10.80 -12.36
CA ASP A 143 9.30 10.31 -13.72
C ASP A 143 9.58 8.79 -13.83
N LEU A 144 10.73 8.34 -13.31
CA LEU A 144 11.13 6.93 -13.36
C LEU A 144 10.23 6.04 -12.49
N GLU A 145 9.95 6.46 -11.25
CA GLU A 145 9.09 5.71 -10.33
C GLU A 145 7.66 5.58 -10.88
N LEU A 146 7.05 6.69 -11.30
CA LEU A 146 5.69 6.68 -11.85
C LEU A 146 5.62 5.86 -13.14
N ALA A 147 6.61 5.97 -14.04
CA ALA A 147 6.65 5.15 -15.25
C ALA A 147 6.62 3.65 -14.91
N GLY A 148 7.43 3.20 -13.94
CA GLY A 148 7.43 1.80 -13.50
C GLY A 148 6.09 1.35 -12.91
N LEU A 149 5.41 2.20 -12.15
CA LEU A 149 4.11 1.90 -11.56
C LEU A 149 2.97 1.88 -12.60
N ILE A 150 2.99 2.81 -13.55
CA ILE A 150 2.02 2.90 -14.65
C ILE A 150 2.14 1.68 -15.57
N VAL A 151 3.38 1.31 -15.95
CA VAL A 151 3.63 0.12 -16.79
C VAL A 151 3.13 -1.16 -16.10
N SER A 152 3.27 -1.24 -14.78
CA SER A 152 2.73 -2.37 -14.00
C SER A 152 1.21 -2.35 -13.80
N GLY A 153 0.51 -1.32 -14.32
CA GLY A 153 -0.94 -1.17 -14.19
C GLY A 153 -1.41 -0.90 -12.76
N ARG A 154 -0.52 -0.44 -11.88
CA ARG A 154 -0.83 -0.16 -10.46
C ARG A 154 -1.33 1.26 -10.23
N LEU A 155 -1.05 2.15 -11.17
CA LEU A 155 -1.45 3.55 -11.14
C LEU A 155 -2.11 3.93 -12.46
N ASN A 156 -3.33 4.45 -12.40
CA ASN A 156 -4.10 4.84 -13.58
C ASN A 156 -3.79 6.28 -13.97
N ALA A 157 -2.55 6.51 -14.41
CA ALA A 157 -2.08 7.82 -14.86
C ALA A 157 -1.30 7.69 -16.16
N LYS A 158 -1.20 8.81 -16.89
CA LYS A 158 -0.39 8.95 -18.10
C LYS A 158 0.56 10.13 -17.89
N ILE A 159 1.79 9.98 -18.33
CA ILE A 159 2.82 11.03 -18.25
C ILE A 159 3.03 11.59 -19.64
N ASP A 160 2.82 12.89 -19.80
CA ASP A 160 3.29 13.66 -20.94
C ASP A 160 4.60 14.36 -20.57
N LYS A 161 5.71 13.83 -21.10
CA LYS A 161 7.05 14.35 -20.82
C LYS A 161 7.36 15.64 -21.57
N VAL A 162 6.70 15.91 -22.70
CA VAL A 162 6.93 17.13 -23.48
C VAL A 162 6.25 18.32 -22.79
N ALA A 163 5.00 18.12 -22.33
CA ALA A 163 4.29 19.11 -21.56
C ALA A 163 4.74 19.15 -20.08
N GLY A 164 5.36 18.09 -19.58
CA GLY A 164 5.77 17.96 -18.17
C GLY A 164 4.59 17.74 -17.23
N VAL A 165 3.53 17.09 -17.72
CA VAL A 165 2.24 16.96 -17.04
C VAL A 165 1.88 15.49 -16.84
N ILE A 166 1.29 15.18 -15.69
CA ILE A 166 0.70 13.89 -15.35
C ILE A 166 -0.81 14.05 -15.45
N GLU A 167 -1.44 13.24 -16.28
CA GLU A 167 -2.90 13.16 -16.41
C GLU A 167 -3.42 11.90 -15.75
N THR A 168 -4.45 12.04 -14.93
CA THR A 168 -5.09 10.89 -14.28
C THR A 168 -6.26 10.40 -15.13
N ASN A 169 -6.30 9.10 -15.38
CA ASN A 169 -7.43 8.48 -16.05
C ASN A 169 -8.26 7.74 -15.01
N ARG A 170 -9.54 8.09 -14.87
CA ARG A 170 -10.46 7.40 -13.98
C ARG A 170 -11.13 6.28 -14.77
N PRO A 171 -10.72 5.01 -14.60
CA PRO A 171 -11.38 3.93 -15.31
C PRO A 171 -12.82 3.78 -14.81
N ASP A 172 -13.76 3.61 -15.74
CA ASP A 172 -15.14 3.32 -15.39
C ASP A 172 -15.24 2.00 -14.64
N ALA A 173 -15.96 2.00 -13.50
CA ALA A 173 -16.12 0.81 -12.65
C ALA A 173 -16.66 -0.40 -13.42
N LYS A 174 -17.56 -0.19 -14.39
CA LYS A 174 -18.09 -1.25 -15.25
C LYS A 174 -17.03 -1.87 -16.15
N ASN A 175 -16.13 -1.05 -16.69
CA ASN A 175 -15.07 -1.54 -17.57
C ASN A 175 -14.02 -2.32 -16.78
N ALA A 176 -13.68 -1.86 -15.57
CA ALA A 176 -12.84 -2.59 -14.65
C ALA A 176 -13.43 -3.96 -14.29
N LEU A 177 -14.71 -4.01 -13.92
CA LEU A 177 -15.43 -5.26 -13.62
C LEU A 177 -15.44 -6.22 -14.82
N TYR A 178 -15.71 -5.71 -16.02
CA TYR A 178 -15.71 -6.50 -17.25
C TYR A 178 -14.33 -7.15 -17.50
N HIS A 179 -13.25 -6.37 -17.42
CA HIS A 179 -11.91 -6.89 -17.60
C HIS A 179 -11.50 -7.93 -16.53
N ASP A 180 -11.91 -7.72 -15.27
CA ASP A 180 -11.64 -8.67 -14.19
C ASP A 180 -12.42 -9.98 -14.36
N SER A 181 -13.68 -9.90 -14.80
CA SER A 181 -14.48 -11.09 -15.12
C SER A 181 -13.86 -11.92 -16.23
N ILE A 182 -13.34 -11.29 -17.29
CA ILE A 182 -12.64 -12.00 -18.37
C ILE A 182 -11.39 -12.69 -17.83
N LYS A 183 -10.53 -11.98 -17.09
CA LYS A 183 -9.29 -12.56 -16.54
C LYS A 183 -9.56 -13.78 -15.65
N LYS A 184 -10.56 -13.68 -14.76
CA LYS A 184 -10.95 -14.79 -13.88
C LYS A 184 -11.56 -15.94 -14.68
N GLY A 185 -12.36 -15.63 -15.70
CA GLY A 185 -12.93 -16.60 -16.64
C GLY A 185 -11.85 -17.39 -17.37
N ASP A 186 -10.87 -16.70 -17.96
CA ASP A 186 -9.75 -17.33 -18.68
C ASP A 186 -8.91 -18.23 -17.76
N LEU A 187 -8.65 -17.80 -16.52
CA LEU A 187 -7.93 -18.62 -15.55
C LEU A 187 -8.68 -19.92 -15.24
N LEU A 188 -10.01 -19.83 -15.07
CA LEU A 188 -10.87 -20.97 -14.78
C LEU A 188 -10.93 -21.92 -15.98
N LEU A 189 -11.13 -21.39 -17.20
CA LEU A 189 -11.15 -22.18 -18.43
C LEU A 189 -9.82 -22.92 -18.63
N ASN A 190 -8.70 -22.25 -18.42
CA ASN A 190 -7.37 -22.88 -18.49
C ASN A 190 -7.19 -24.01 -17.48
N ARG A 191 -7.74 -23.86 -16.26
CA ARG A 191 -7.71 -24.94 -15.25
C ARG A 191 -8.60 -26.11 -15.65
N ILE A 192 -9.80 -25.86 -16.13
CA ILE A 192 -10.72 -26.92 -16.59
C ILE A 192 -10.11 -27.68 -17.78
N GLN A 193 -9.56 -26.97 -18.76
CA GLN A 193 -8.91 -27.61 -19.92
C GLN A 193 -7.73 -28.49 -19.50
N LYS A 194 -6.92 -28.05 -18.53
CA LYS A 194 -5.83 -28.89 -17.99
C LYS A 194 -6.36 -30.13 -17.27
N LEU A 195 -7.43 -29.99 -16.49
CA LEU A 195 -8.05 -31.11 -15.78
C LEU A 195 -8.69 -32.12 -16.74
N SER A 196 -9.45 -31.67 -17.75
CA SER A 196 -10.06 -32.54 -18.76
C SER A 196 -9.01 -33.39 -19.46
N LYS A 197 -7.89 -32.79 -19.89
CA LYS A 197 -6.80 -33.52 -20.55
C LYS A 197 -6.14 -34.60 -19.68
N VAL A 198 -6.18 -34.46 -18.36
CA VAL A 198 -5.65 -35.48 -17.44
C VAL A 198 -6.66 -36.61 -17.26
N ILE A 199 -7.95 -36.28 -17.17
CA ILE A 199 -9.03 -37.25 -17.00
C ILE A 199 -9.25 -38.09 -18.27
N ASP A 200 -9.15 -37.49 -19.46
CA ASP A 200 -9.34 -38.18 -20.75
C ASP A 200 -8.20 -39.17 -21.10
N VAL A 201 -7.11 -39.19 -20.32
CA VAL A 201 -5.93 -40.06 -20.52
C VAL A 201 -5.94 -41.29 -19.60
N GLU A 202 -6.84 -41.33 -18.60
CA GLU A 202 -7.15 -42.52 -17.78
C GLU A 202 -8.27 -43.36 -18.39
#